data_AF-A0A7J0GDW0-F1
#
_entry.id   AF-A0A7J0GDW0-F1
#
_cell.length_a   1.000
_cell.length_b   1.000
_cell.length_c   1.000
_cell.angle_alpha   90.00
_cell.angle_beta   90.00
_cell.angle_gamma   90.00
#
_symmetry.space_group_name_H-M   'P 1'
#
loop_
_entity.id
_entity.type
_entity.pdbx_description
1 polymer ?
#
loop_
_entity_poly.entity_id
_entity_poly.type
_entity_poly.pdbx_seq_one_letter_code
_entity_poly.pdbx_strand_id
1 'polypeptide(L)'
;MTVEPIPDEYVSKANLMVLALKKMSHLLHTIQASLPNALYCVGDTLPSVESPPIPRGSANLQVSLPYRCTPSTPPSSSTLWNHITSRNFQPMLVLVYWSDLTELITWTCSRCDDLTEGFEMIELVVDVEHCLQGFVGIAKDLNAIVIAFRGTQGNSIMNWIEDLYWKQVDLDYPGMPDAMVHHGFYCAYHETTVRSGILHAVKRAKELYGDINIMVTGHSMGGAMAAFCALDLAVNQKIQNVQVMTFGQPRIGNTAFASYYSQLVPNTIRVTNDHDIVPHLPPYYPYLTQKTYRHFPREVWLYDDGAGTLVYPVEKVCDDSGEDPICSRSVVGDSITDHLEYYGVELGSEVPGTCRIVMDPRMADYSTQDLAGNFVLYRDPSASIVKMKTEPSTPSNSI
;
A
#
# COMPACT_ATOMS: atom_id res chain seq x y z
N MET A 1 -2.24 5.79 31.39
CA MET A 1 -2.41 4.33 31.50
C MET A 1 -1.16 3.71 30.92
N THR A 2 -0.51 2.82 31.65
CA THR A 2 0.71 2.12 31.24
C THR A 2 0.39 1.22 30.04
N VAL A 3 1.06 1.48 28.93
CA VAL A 3 1.03 0.65 27.72
C VAL A 3 1.66 -0.70 28.09
N GLU A 4 0.90 -1.78 27.99
CA GLU A 4 1.49 -3.13 28.10
C GLU A 4 2.26 -3.43 26.79
N PRO A 5 3.54 -3.80 26.88
CA PRO A 5 4.32 -4.15 25.71
C PRO A 5 3.82 -5.44 25.07
N ILE A 6 4.01 -5.55 23.75
CA ILE A 6 3.78 -6.78 22.97
C ILE A 6 4.51 -7.94 23.68
N PRO A 7 3.86 -9.10 23.93
CA PRO A 7 4.48 -10.16 24.71
C PRO A 7 5.77 -10.68 24.07
N ASP A 8 6.86 -10.80 24.86
CA ASP A 8 8.22 -11.20 24.43
C ASP A 8 8.27 -12.48 23.58
N GLU A 9 7.29 -13.37 23.73
CA GLU A 9 7.20 -14.61 22.95
C GLU A 9 7.01 -14.34 21.44
N TYR A 10 6.34 -13.25 21.07
CA TYR A 10 6.09 -12.88 19.66
C TYR A 10 7.31 -12.25 19.01
N VAL A 11 8.03 -11.39 19.73
CA VAL A 11 9.31 -10.81 19.29
C VAL A 11 10.36 -11.92 19.11
N SER A 12 10.39 -12.89 20.01
CA SER A 12 11.26 -14.07 19.93
C SER A 12 10.98 -14.94 18.71
N LYS A 13 9.70 -15.23 18.40
CA LYS A 13 9.32 -16.00 17.20
C LYS A 13 9.62 -15.23 15.90
N ALA A 14 9.39 -13.91 15.88
CA ALA A 14 9.76 -13.06 14.76
C ALA A 14 11.27 -13.12 14.46
N ASN A 15 12.10 -12.96 15.49
CA ASN A 15 13.56 -13.04 15.37
C ASN A 15 14.03 -14.43 14.91
N LEU A 16 13.40 -15.51 15.36
CA LEU A 16 13.68 -16.88 14.93
C LEU A 16 13.33 -17.12 13.45
N MET A 17 12.20 -16.58 12.99
CA MET A 17 11.77 -16.69 11.60
C MET A 17 12.69 -15.88 10.66
N VAL A 18 13.05 -14.66 11.04
CA VAL A 18 14.05 -13.84 10.34
C VAL A 18 15.40 -14.57 10.29
N LEU A 19 15.82 -15.20 11.39
CA LEU A 19 17.05 -16.00 11.43
C LEU A 19 16.98 -17.25 10.54
N ALA A 20 15.80 -17.88 10.42
CA ALA A 20 15.57 -19.02 9.55
C ALA A 20 15.59 -18.61 8.07
N LEU A 21 14.92 -17.51 7.71
CA LEU A 21 14.96 -16.91 6.36
C LEU A 21 16.41 -16.54 5.97
N LYS A 22 17.20 -15.96 6.89
CA LYS A 22 18.63 -15.67 6.70
C LYS A 22 19.46 -16.93 6.43
N LYS A 23 19.32 -17.99 7.25
CA LYS A 23 20.05 -19.25 7.07
C LYS A 23 19.75 -19.91 5.73
N MET A 24 18.50 -19.83 5.27
CA MET A 24 18.08 -20.38 3.98
C MET A 24 18.52 -19.51 2.79
N SER A 25 18.49 -18.18 2.91
CA SER A 25 19.07 -17.24 1.93
C SER A 25 20.55 -17.54 1.68
N HIS A 26 21.30 -17.70 2.77
CA HIS A 26 22.72 -18.01 2.72
C HIS A 26 22.96 -19.39 2.07
N LEU A 27 22.08 -20.36 2.32
CA LEU A 27 22.14 -21.68 1.68
C LEU A 27 21.87 -21.60 0.18
N LEU A 28 20.87 -20.81 -0.26
CA LEU A 28 20.55 -20.56 -1.67
C LEU A 28 21.69 -19.84 -2.40
N HIS A 29 22.26 -18.79 -1.80
CA HIS A 29 23.45 -18.13 -2.33
C HIS A 29 24.64 -19.10 -2.47
N THR A 30 24.80 -20.03 -1.53
CA THR A 30 25.87 -21.05 -1.56
C THR A 30 25.61 -22.10 -2.63
N ILE A 31 24.35 -22.55 -2.79
CA ILE A 31 23.93 -23.51 -3.82
C ILE A 31 24.11 -22.89 -5.22
N GLN A 32 23.72 -21.63 -5.39
CA GLN A 32 23.80 -20.93 -6.67
C GLN A 32 25.25 -20.55 -7.06
N ALA A 33 26.12 -20.31 -6.07
CA ALA A 33 27.57 -20.19 -6.28
C ALA A 33 28.27 -21.53 -6.58
N SER A 34 27.60 -22.67 -6.32
CA SER A 34 28.15 -24.02 -6.51
C SER A 34 27.71 -24.71 -7.81
N LEU A 35 26.91 -24.06 -8.66
CA LEU A 35 26.54 -24.56 -9.98
C LEU A 35 27.60 -24.12 -11.02
N PRO A 36 28.42 -25.04 -11.58
CA PRO A 36 29.38 -24.70 -12.62
C PRO A 36 28.67 -24.57 -13.96
N ASN A 37 28.86 -23.44 -14.64
CA ASN A 37 28.67 -23.19 -16.08
C ASN A 37 27.65 -24.11 -16.80
N ALA A 38 26.36 -23.77 -16.75
CA ALA A 38 25.42 -24.26 -17.75
C ALA A 38 25.55 -23.39 -19.02
N LEU A 39 26.02 -24.02 -20.09
CA LEU A 39 26.29 -23.47 -21.42
C LEU A 39 25.14 -22.61 -21.98
N TYR A 40 25.51 -21.44 -22.51
CA TYR A 40 24.74 -20.76 -23.55
C TYR A 40 25.03 -21.44 -24.91
N CYS A 41 23.98 -21.81 -25.65
CA CYS A 41 24.08 -22.10 -27.08
C CYS A 41 23.29 -21.05 -27.87
N VAL A 42 23.95 -20.44 -28.85
CA VAL A 42 23.45 -19.44 -29.81
C VAL A 42 23.45 -20.06 -31.21
N GLY A 43 22.41 -19.81 -32.02
CA GLY A 43 22.26 -20.18 -33.46
C GLY A 43 21.59 -21.54 -33.68
N ASP A 44 20.57 -21.76 -34.54
CA ASP A 44 20.36 -21.27 -35.90
C ASP A 44 18.87 -21.18 -36.33
N THR A 45 18.64 -20.50 -37.46
CA THR A 45 17.38 -20.18 -38.16
C THR A 45 16.64 -21.33 -38.90
N LEU A 46 15.29 -21.24 -38.87
CA LEU A 46 14.22 -21.68 -39.83
C LEU A 46 13.74 -23.15 -39.89
N PRO A 47 12.51 -23.49 -40.38
CA PRO A 47 11.36 -22.66 -40.79
C PRO A 47 9.98 -23.02 -40.17
N SER A 48 8.98 -22.19 -40.49
CA SER A 48 7.54 -22.21 -40.23
C SER A 48 6.80 -23.56 -40.31
N VAL A 49 5.88 -23.82 -39.36
CA VAL A 49 4.74 -24.73 -39.53
C VAL A 49 3.48 -24.11 -38.90
N GLU A 50 2.43 -24.06 -39.71
CA GLU A 50 1.09 -23.53 -39.42
C GLU A 50 0.36 -24.29 -38.30
N SER A 51 -0.37 -23.53 -37.48
CA SER A 51 -1.38 -24.00 -36.52
C SER A 51 -2.76 -24.16 -37.17
N PRO A 52 -3.61 -25.10 -36.70
CA PRO A 52 -5.07 -24.98 -36.80
C PRO A 52 -5.71 -24.55 -35.46
N PRO A 53 -6.94 -23.98 -35.49
CA PRO A 53 -7.45 -23.06 -34.47
C PRO A 53 -8.53 -23.68 -33.56
N ILE A 54 -9.08 -22.88 -32.61
CA ILE A 54 -10.48 -22.85 -32.05
C ILE A 54 -10.45 -22.51 -30.53
N PRO A 55 -11.39 -21.73 -29.93
CA PRO A 55 -12.15 -20.56 -30.39
C PRO A 55 -12.04 -19.33 -29.43
N ARG A 56 -12.40 -18.15 -29.95
CA ARG A 56 -12.52 -16.88 -29.20
C ARG A 56 -13.81 -16.84 -28.38
N GLY A 57 -13.68 -16.55 -27.08
CA GLY A 57 -14.70 -15.96 -26.22
C GLY A 57 -14.14 -14.65 -25.67
N SER A 58 -14.71 -13.55 -26.11
CA SER A 58 -14.17 -12.19 -26.08
C SER A 58 -14.51 -11.41 -24.82
N ALA A 59 -13.47 -10.86 -24.17
CA ALA A 59 -13.50 -9.53 -23.55
C ALA A 59 -12.12 -8.88 -23.76
N ASN A 60 -11.88 -8.37 -24.98
CA ASN A 60 -10.69 -7.60 -25.29
C ASN A 60 -10.79 -6.24 -24.60
N LEU A 61 -10.13 -6.08 -23.45
CA LEU A 61 -9.77 -4.77 -22.94
C LEU A 61 -8.56 -4.26 -23.76
N GLN A 62 -8.83 -3.69 -24.94
CA GLN A 62 -7.80 -2.97 -25.69
C GLN A 62 -7.49 -1.65 -24.97
N VAL A 63 -6.48 -1.68 -24.09
CA VAL A 63 -5.80 -0.46 -23.64
C VAL A 63 -4.97 0.03 -24.83
N SER A 64 -5.57 0.87 -25.66
CA SER A 64 -4.81 1.68 -26.60
C SER A 64 -4.14 2.79 -25.79
N LEU A 65 -2.82 2.78 -25.70
CA LEU A 65 -2.05 3.95 -25.29
C LEU A 65 -1.85 4.81 -26.55
N PRO A 66 -2.69 5.84 -26.82
CA PRO A 66 -2.28 6.84 -27.78
C PRO A 66 -1.11 7.59 -27.13
N TYR A 67 -0.13 7.99 -27.94
CA TYR A 67 1.04 8.80 -27.58
C TYR A 67 2.31 8.02 -27.19
N ARG A 68 3.33 8.17 -28.06
CA ARG A 68 4.74 8.08 -27.70
C ARG A 68 4.99 9.07 -26.55
N CYS A 69 5.29 8.55 -25.36
CA CYS A 69 5.82 9.36 -24.27
C CYS A 69 7.15 9.97 -24.74
N THR A 70 7.19 11.29 -24.87
CA THR A 70 8.45 12.03 -25.05
C THR A 70 8.98 12.33 -23.64
N PRO A 71 10.29 12.18 -23.38
CA PRO A 71 10.83 12.48 -22.06
C PRO A 71 10.73 13.99 -21.82
N SER A 72 9.77 14.41 -20.97
CA SER A 72 9.89 15.69 -20.29
C SER A 72 11.01 15.54 -19.26
N THR A 73 11.92 16.51 -19.24
CA THR A 73 12.96 16.59 -18.20
C THR A 73 12.26 16.61 -16.83
N PRO A 74 12.57 15.67 -15.93
CA PRO A 74 12.01 15.69 -14.59
C PRO A 74 12.41 17.00 -13.89
N PRO A 75 11.53 17.60 -13.07
CA PRO A 75 11.90 18.74 -12.25
C PRO A 75 13.10 18.36 -11.36
N SER A 76 13.99 19.31 -11.14
CA SER A 76 15.23 19.12 -10.36
C SER A 76 14.97 18.45 -9.01
N SER A 77 15.87 17.52 -8.65
CA SER A 77 15.86 16.57 -7.53
C SER A 77 15.61 17.09 -6.10
N SER A 78 15.34 18.38 -5.90
CA SER A 78 15.15 19.04 -4.60
C SER A 78 13.73 19.54 -4.32
N THR A 79 12.78 19.46 -5.27
CA THR A 79 11.44 20.05 -5.11
C THR A 79 10.31 19.08 -4.79
N LEU A 80 10.55 17.76 -4.78
CA LEU A 80 9.48 16.78 -4.58
C LEU A 80 9.18 16.48 -3.09
N TRP A 81 10.20 16.54 -2.23
CA TRP A 81 10.07 16.24 -0.81
C TRP A 81 10.00 17.51 0.06
N ASN A 82 9.05 17.53 1.00
CA ASN A 82 8.97 18.47 2.10
C ASN A 82 8.48 17.71 3.33
N HIS A 83 9.19 17.81 4.45
CA HIS A 83 8.82 17.18 5.73
C HIS A 83 7.37 17.54 6.17
N ILE A 84 6.88 18.72 5.81
CA ILE A 84 5.50 19.13 6.09
C ILE A 84 4.51 18.22 5.34
N THR A 85 4.87 17.77 4.13
CA THR A 85 4.03 16.89 3.32
C THR A 85 3.82 15.55 4.00
N SER A 86 4.82 14.98 4.70
CA SER A 86 4.63 13.69 5.37
C SER A 86 3.69 13.75 6.57
N ARG A 87 3.71 14.87 7.31
CA ARG A 87 2.74 15.11 8.38
C ARG A 87 1.29 15.13 7.89
N ASN A 88 1.05 15.52 6.64
CA ASN A 88 -0.29 15.50 6.06
C ASN A 88 -0.82 14.08 5.78
N PHE A 89 0.07 13.10 5.56
CA PHE A 89 -0.29 11.72 5.25
C PHE A 89 -0.36 10.82 6.48
N GLN A 90 0.42 11.10 7.54
CA GLN A 90 0.48 10.28 8.76
C GLN A 90 -0.89 10.02 9.42
N PRO A 91 -1.77 11.02 9.63
CA PRO A 91 -3.07 10.79 10.27
C PRO A 91 -3.90 9.74 9.55
N MET A 92 -3.84 9.73 8.21
CA MET A 92 -4.64 8.86 7.36
C MET A 92 -4.21 7.40 7.48
N LEU A 93 -2.92 7.15 7.75
CA LEU A 93 -2.42 5.80 8.02
C LEU A 93 -2.98 5.26 9.33
N VAL A 94 -3.03 6.07 10.37
CA VAL A 94 -3.55 5.63 11.67
C VAL A 94 -5.04 5.29 11.56
N LEU A 95 -5.79 6.17 10.90
CA LEU A 95 -7.23 6.03 10.74
C LEU A 95 -7.62 4.81 9.91
N VAL A 96 -6.83 4.43 8.90
CA VAL A 96 -7.13 3.26 8.08
C VAL A 96 -6.99 1.94 8.84
N TYR A 97 -6.33 1.93 10.00
CA TYR A 97 -6.27 0.80 10.92
C TYR A 97 -7.35 0.82 12.02
N TRP A 98 -8.22 1.83 12.06
CA TRP A 98 -9.29 1.90 13.04
C TRP A 98 -10.27 0.72 12.87
N SER A 99 -10.57 0.04 13.98
CA SER A 99 -11.33 -1.22 13.97
C SER A 99 -12.84 -1.02 14.00
N ASP A 100 -13.34 0.04 14.63
CA ASP A 100 -14.77 0.36 14.64
C ASP A 100 -15.13 1.18 13.40
N LEU A 101 -15.70 0.49 12.40
CA LEU A 101 -16.05 1.14 11.13
C LEU A 101 -17.16 2.18 11.31
N THR A 102 -17.98 2.06 12.35
CA THR A 102 -19.01 3.07 12.68
C THR A 102 -18.33 4.35 13.10
N GLU A 103 -17.42 4.29 14.07
CA GLU A 103 -16.71 5.48 14.53
C GLU A 103 -15.85 6.11 13.43
N LEU A 104 -15.26 5.29 12.58
CA LEU A 104 -14.46 5.75 11.45
C LEU A 104 -15.32 6.50 10.43
N ILE A 105 -16.48 5.95 10.04
CA ILE A 105 -17.35 6.61 9.07
C ILE A 105 -18.15 7.78 9.67
N THR A 106 -18.54 7.72 10.94
CA THR A 106 -19.17 8.86 11.62
C THR A 106 -18.18 9.94 12.03
N TRP A 107 -16.87 9.66 11.92
CA TRP A 107 -15.79 10.53 12.33
C TRP A 107 -15.85 10.88 13.83
N THR A 108 -16.12 9.87 14.66
CA THR A 108 -16.21 9.98 16.12
C THR A 108 -15.14 9.19 16.84
N CYS A 109 -14.12 8.71 16.11
CA CYS A 109 -13.02 7.95 16.70
C CYS A 109 -12.14 8.85 17.56
N SER A 110 -11.56 8.32 18.64
CA SER A 110 -10.74 9.13 19.56
C SER A 110 -9.50 9.73 18.90
N ARG A 111 -9.02 9.14 17.79
CA ARG A 111 -7.90 9.64 16.98
C ARG A 111 -8.32 10.57 15.82
N CYS A 112 -9.62 10.78 15.61
CA CYS A 112 -10.18 11.55 14.47
C CYS A 112 -10.19 13.07 14.74
N ASP A 113 -10.28 13.50 15.99
CA ASP A 113 -10.47 14.91 16.35
C ASP A 113 -9.16 15.72 16.41
N ASP A 114 -8.05 15.11 16.85
CA ASP A 114 -6.78 15.84 17.04
C ASP A 114 -5.87 15.87 15.80
N LEU A 115 -5.97 14.87 14.91
CA LEU A 115 -5.02 14.66 13.81
C LEU A 115 -5.61 15.00 12.42
N THR A 116 -6.93 15.22 12.33
CA THR A 116 -7.66 15.35 11.07
C THR A 116 -8.84 16.30 11.14
N GLU A 117 -8.64 17.44 11.81
CA GLU A 117 -9.67 18.48 11.88
C GLU A 117 -10.10 18.91 10.46
N GLY A 118 -11.39 18.81 10.15
CA GLY A 118 -11.93 19.18 8.85
C GLY A 118 -11.86 18.09 7.77
N PHE A 119 -11.40 16.88 8.09
CA PHE A 119 -11.53 15.75 7.18
C PHE A 119 -12.97 15.27 7.08
N GLU A 120 -13.41 14.91 5.87
CA GLU A 120 -14.74 14.40 5.61
C GLU A 120 -14.68 13.08 4.84
N MET A 121 -15.09 11.99 5.49
CA MET A 121 -15.15 10.68 4.84
C MET A 121 -16.30 10.64 3.81
N ILE A 122 -15.98 10.25 2.57
CA ILE A 122 -16.95 10.11 1.47
C ILE A 122 -17.40 8.66 1.34
N GLU A 123 -16.45 7.73 1.41
CA GLU A 123 -16.70 6.30 1.19
C GLU A 123 -15.67 5.45 1.93
N LEU A 124 -16.15 4.38 2.56
CA LEU A 124 -15.33 3.33 3.18
C LEU A 124 -15.59 2.02 2.45
N VAL A 125 -14.54 1.40 1.94
CA VAL A 125 -14.60 0.18 1.13
C VAL A 125 -13.94 -0.95 1.90
N VAL A 126 -14.68 -2.04 2.11
CA VAL A 126 -14.18 -3.21 2.83
C VAL A 126 -14.45 -4.47 2.02
N ASP A 127 -13.35 -5.16 1.69
CA ASP A 127 -13.40 -6.50 1.11
C ASP A 127 -13.20 -7.52 2.24
N VAL A 128 -14.26 -8.22 2.60
CA VAL A 128 -14.28 -9.14 3.75
C VAL A 128 -13.53 -10.42 3.41
N GLU A 129 -13.69 -10.89 2.18
CA GLU A 129 -13.08 -12.14 1.71
C GLU A 129 -11.55 -12.07 1.75
N HIS A 130 -10.99 -10.96 1.28
CA HIS A 130 -9.54 -10.74 1.20
C HIS A 130 -8.99 -9.90 2.37
N CYS A 131 -9.86 -9.49 3.29
CA CYS A 131 -9.55 -8.61 4.42
C CYS A 131 -8.87 -7.30 4.03
N LEU A 132 -9.35 -6.66 2.96
CA LEU A 132 -8.84 -5.39 2.49
C LEU A 132 -9.72 -4.26 2.97
N GLN A 133 -9.11 -3.11 3.20
CA GLN A 133 -9.81 -1.91 3.62
C GLN A 133 -9.15 -0.69 3.00
N GLY A 134 -9.97 0.22 2.50
CA GLY A 134 -9.53 1.54 2.10
C GLY A 134 -10.68 2.54 2.21
N PHE A 135 -10.34 3.82 2.30
CA PHE A 135 -11.35 4.88 2.30
C PHE A 135 -10.96 6.00 1.35
N VAL A 136 -11.98 6.78 0.98
CA VAL A 136 -11.83 8.05 0.28
C VAL A 136 -12.50 9.14 1.12
N GLY A 137 -11.82 10.26 1.29
CA GLY A 137 -12.38 11.43 1.95
C GLY A 137 -11.75 12.73 1.47
N ILE A 138 -12.24 13.84 2.01
CA ILE A 138 -11.81 15.19 1.67
C ILE A 138 -11.05 15.78 2.84
N ALA A 139 -9.79 16.15 2.62
CA ALA A 139 -9.03 16.99 3.53
C ALA A 139 -9.24 18.47 3.11
N LYS A 140 -10.09 19.20 3.84
CA LYS A 140 -10.50 20.57 3.48
C LYS A 140 -9.36 21.57 3.60
N ASP A 141 -8.51 21.40 4.60
CA ASP A 141 -7.29 22.17 4.85
C ASP A 141 -6.26 22.01 3.73
N LEU A 142 -6.12 20.81 3.18
CA LEU A 142 -5.21 20.49 2.07
C LEU A 142 -5.83 20.74 0.69
N ASN A 143 -7.15 20.98 0.64
CA ASN A 143 -7.93 21.02 -0.59
C ASN A 143 -7.63 19.80 -1.48
N ALA A 144 -7.77 18.60 -0.91
CA ALA A 144 -7.42 17.35 -1.55
C ALA A 144 -8.40 16.22 -1.25
N ILE A 145 -8.63 15.36 -2.25
CA ILE A 145 -9.20 14.03 -2.07
C ILE A 145 -8.08 13.12 -1.58
N VAL A 146 -8.28 12.51 -0.43
CA VAL A 146 -7.35 11.56 0.17
C VAL A 146 -7.88 10.15 -0.01
N ILE A 147 -7.00 9.25 -0.44
CA ILE A 147 -7.25 7.83 -0.57
C ILE A 147 -6.25 7.10 0.31
N ALA A 148 -6.72 6.28 1.25
CA ALA A 148 -5.86 5.52 2.15
C ALA A 148 -6.19 4.03 2.10
N PHE A 149 -5.15 3.19 2.11
CA PHE A 149 -5.27 1.73 2.13
C PHE A 149 -4.62 1.14 3.38
N ARG A 150 -5.35 0.23 4.04
CA ARG A 150 -4.85 -0.54 5.17
C ARG A 150 -3.86 -1.60 4.70
N GLY A 151 -2.79 -1.80 5.46
CA GLY A 151 -1.95 -2.97 5.32
C GLY A 151 -2.50 -4.19 6.05
N THR A 152 -1.65 -5.20 6.21
CA THR A 152 -1.99 -6.45 6.88
C THR A 152 -2.13 -6.26 8.41
N GLN A 153 -3.02 -7.02 9.05
CA GLN A 153 -3.19 -7.00 10.52
C GLN A 153 -2.11 -7.80 11.25
N GLY A 154 -1.75 -7.37 12.47
CA GLY A 154 -0.63 -7.85 13.31
C GLY A 154 -0.14 -9.28 13.04
N ASN A 155 -0.84 -10.32 13.52
CA ASN A 155 -0.38 -11.71 13.38
C ASN A 155 -0.29 -12.21 11.92
N SER A 156 -1.05 -11.62 11.01
CA SER A 156 -1.02 -11.98 9.58
C SER A 156 0.16 -11.36 8.86
N ILE A 157 0.82 -10.34 9.42
CA ILE A 157 1.95 -9.67 8.78
C ILE A 157 3.13 -10.62 8.60
N MET A 158 3.35 -11.53 9.56
CA MET A 158 4.40 -12.54 9.47
C MET A 158 4.13 -13.50 8.32
N ASN A 159 2.90 -13.99 8.19
CA ASN A 159 2.52 -14.88 7.08
C ASN A 159 2.68 -14.17 5.72
N TRP A 160 2.34 -12.88 5.64
CA TRP A 160 2.55 -12.09 4.43
C TRP A 160 4.04 -11.88 4.12
N ILE A 161 4.87 -11.64 5.13
CA ILE A 161 6.33 -11.55 4.98
C ILE A 161 6.90 -12.88 4.46
N GLU A 162 6.45 -14.02 4.98
CA GLU A 162 6.82 -15.34 4.45
C GLU A 162 6.39 -15.47 2.98
N ASP A 163 5.14 -15.14 2.67
CA ASP A 163 4.63 -15.24 1.31
C ASP A 163 5.41 -14.35 0.33
N LEU A 164 5.75 -13.11 0.71
CA LEU A 164 6.58 -12.22 -0.11
C LEU A 164 8.01 -12.71 -0.31
N TYR A 165 8.51 -13.47 0.65
CA TYR A 165 9.83 -14.08 0.55
C TYR A 165 9.83 -15.25 -0.45
N TRP A 166 8.80 -16.11 -0.38
CA TRP A 166 8.77 -17.41 -1.07
C TRP A 166 7.98 -17.43 -2.38
N LYS A 167 6.93 -16.60 -2.51
CA LYS A 167 6.06 -16.55 -3.70
C LYS A 167 6.42 -15.35 -4.56
N GLN A 168 7.38 -15.55 -5.45
CA GLN A 168 7.63 -14.63 -6.57
C GLN A 168 6.74 -15.07 -7.73
N VAL A 169 5.61 -14.40 -7.91
CA VAL A 169 4.73 -14.62 -9.06
C VAL A 169 4.59 -13.28 -9.77
N ASP A 170 5.20 -13.23 -10.95
CA ASP A 170 5.47 -12.02 -11.70
C ASP A 170 4.49 -12.00 -12.89
N LEU A 171 3.35 -11.34 -12.69
CA LEU A 171 2.29 -11.19 -13.69
C LEU A 171 2.68 -10.08 -14.68
N ASP A 172 2.51 -10.33 -15.98
CA ASP A 172 2.71 -9.29 -17.01
C ASP A 172 1.69 -8.16 -16.85
N TYR A 173 2.15 -6.93 -16.63
CA TYR A 173 1.27 -5.80 -16.45
C TYR A 173 0.61 -5.41 -17.79
N PRO A 174 -0.73 -5.38 -17.88
CA PRO A 174 -1.41 -5.13 -19.15
C PRO A 174 -1.02 -3.79 -19.78
N GLY A 175 -0.63 -3.83 -21.06
CA GLY A 175 -0.30 -2.62 -21.82
C GLY A 175 1.08 -2.02 -21.54
N MET A 176 1.92 -2.66 -20.70
CA MET A 176 3.30 -2.24 -20.44
C MET A 176 4.27 -3.37 -20.80
N PRO A 177 4.91 -3.32 -21.99
CA PRO A 177 5.87 -4.34 -22.42
C PRO A 177 6.95 -4.60 -21.38
N ASP A 178 7.26 -5.88 -21.15
CA ASP A 178 8.28 -6.37 -20.21
C ASP A 178 8.05 -6.01 -18.73
N ALA A 179 6.99 -5.27 -18.40
CA ALA A 179 6.65 -4.92 -17.03
C ALA A 179 5.98 -6.12 -16.35
N MET A 180 6.58 -6.56 -15.25
CA MET A 180 6.04 -7.65 -14.44
C MET A 180 5.79 -7.16 -13.02
N VAL A 181 4.74 -7.65 -12.38
CA VAL A 181 4.29 -7.22 -11.05
C VAL A 181 3.94 -8.39 -10.14
N HIS A 182 4.01 -8.17 -8.83
CA HIS A 182 3.61 -9.16 -7.85
C HIS A 182 2.12 -9.46 -7.96
N HIS A 183 1.78 -10.70 -8.36
CA HIS A 183 0.42 -11.15 -8.59
C HIS A 183 -0.50 -10.87 -7.40
N GLY A 184 -0.06 -11.15 -6.17
CA GLY A 184 -0.88 -10.94 -4.98
C GLY A 184 -1.28 -9.47 -4.77
N PHE A 185 -0.37 -8.53 -5.01
CA PHE A 185 -0.68 -7.11 -4.87
C PHE A 185 -1.52 -6.59 -6.04
N TYR A 186 -1.24 -7.10 -7.25
CA TYR A 186 -2.04 -6.77 -8.42
C TYR A 186 -3.50 -7.19 -8.23
N CYS A 187 -3.75 -8.44 -7.82
CA CYS A 187 -5.10 -8.95 -7.58
C CYS A 187 -5.78 -8.23 -6.43
N ALA A 188 -5.07 -7.98 -5.31
CA ALA A 188 -5.63 -7.27 -4.16
C ALA A 188 -6.23 -5.91 -4.53
N TYR A 189 -5.62 -5.19 -5.49
CA TYR A 189 -6.22 -3.98 -6.03
C TYR A 189 -7.22 -4.25 -7.17
N HIS A 190 -6.81 -4.92 -8.24
CA HIS A 190 -7.56 -4.95 -9.51
C HIS A 190 -8.74 -5.92 -9.54
N GLU A 191 -8.73 -6.97 -8.72
CA GLU A 191 -9.68 -8.09 -8.78
C GLU A 191 -10.61 -8.17 -7.56
N THR A 192 -10.61 -7.13 -6.72
CA THR A 192 -11.46 -7.03 -5.52
C THR A 192 -12.42 -5.85 -5.61
N THR A 193 -13.34 -5.74 -4.64
CA THR A 193 -14.28 -4.60 -4.58
C THR A 193 -13.57 -3.26 -4.35
N VAL A 194 -12.30 -3.30 -3.90
CA VAL A 194 -11.52 -2.12 -3.57
C VAL A 194 -11.39 -1.18 -4.77
N ARG A 195 -11.00 -1.67 -5.93
CA ARG A 195 -10.78 -0.80 -7.10
C ARG A 195 -12.07 -0.09 -7.53
N SER A 196 -13.17 -0.83 -7.70
CA SER A 196 -14.43 -0.23 -8.13
C SER A 196 -14.98 0.75 -7.09
N GLY A 197 -14.94 0.40 -5.79
CA GLY A 197 -15.38 1.26 -4.70
C GLY A 197 -14.58 2.57 -4.63
N ILE A 198 -13.24 2.48 -4.69
CA ILE A 198 -12.39 3.68 -4.66
C ILE A 198 -12.61 4.56 -5.90
N LEU A 199 -12.66 4.00 -7.10
CA LEU A 199 -12.88 4.79 -8.32
C LEU A 199 -14.24 5.49 -8.32
N HIS A 200 -15.27 4.80 -7.82
CA HIS A 200 -16.60 5.38 -7.64
C HIS A 200 -16.59 6.53 -6.62
N ALA A 201 -15.95 6.32 -5.48
CA ALA A 201 -15.81 7.34 -4.44
C ALA A 201 -15.05 8.59 -4.93
N VAL A 202 -13.95 8.40 -5.68
CA VAL A 202 -13.20 9.51 -6.30
C VAL A 202 -14.07 10.29 -7.27
N LYS A 203 -14.87 9.60 -8.09
CA LYS A 203 -15.80 10.26 -9.01
C LYS A 203 -16.82 11.12 -8.25
N ARG A 204 -17.43 10.59 -7.19
CA ARG A 204 -18.38 11.33 -6.35
C ARG A 204 -17.74 12.51 -5.64
N ALA A 205 -16.54 12.33 -5.10
CA ALA A 205 -15.76 13.39 -4.48
C ALA A 205 -15.53 14.55 -5.47
N LYS A 206 -15.18 14.24 -6.73
CA LYS A 206 -15.03 15.25 -7.79
C LYS A 206 -16.34 15.94 -8.18
N GLU A 207 -17.46 15.21 -8.19
CA GLU A 207 -18.77 15.80 -8.46
C GLU A 207 -19.19 16.81 -7.37
N LEU A 208 -18.82 16.54 -6.11
CA LEU A 208 -19.17 17.36 -4.95
C LEU A 208 -18.21 18.53 -4.72
N TYR A 209 -16.91 18.32 -4.90
CA TYR A 209 -15.84 19.26 -4.51
C TYR A 209 -15.05 19.82 -5.70
N GLY A 210 -15.31 19.34 -6.92
CA GLY A 210 -14.59 19.72 -8.13
C GLY A 210 -13.28 18.96 -8.33
N ASP A 211 -12.52 19.37 -9.34
CA ASP A 211 -11.21 18.81 -9.65
C ASP A 211 -10.12 19.37 -8.73
N ILE A 212 -10.10 18.88 -7.48
CA ILE A 212 -9.07 19.19 -6.48
C ILE A 212 -7.94 18.14 -6.49
N ASN A 213 -6.87 18.38 -5.74
CA ASN A 213 -5.70 17.50 -5.69
C ASN A 213 -6.07 16.08 -5.21
N ILE A 214 -5.35 15.06 -5.67
CA ILE A 214 -5.53 13.68 -5.19
C ILE A 214 -4.25 13.23 -4.50
N MET A 215 -4.42 12.76 -3.26
CA MET A 215 -3.38 12.24 -2.39
C MET A 215 -3.69 10.77 -2.11
N VAL A 216 -2.73 9.88 -2.36
CA VAL A 216 -2.88 8.43 -2.16
C VAL A 216 -1.82 7.94 -1.18
N THR A 217 -2.24 7.16 -0.20
CA THR A 217 -1.35 6.63 0.83
C THR A 217 -1.69 5.22 1.24
N GLY A 218 -0.73 4.56 1.85
CA GLY A 218 -0.90 3.25 2.42
C GLY A 218 0.37 2.77 3.10
N HIS A 219 0.16 1.91 4.09
CA HIS A 219 1.22 1.28 4.86
C HIS A 219 1.35 -0.21 4.48
N SER A 220 2.57 -0.75 4.44
CA SER A 220 2.82 -2.17 4.18
C SER A 220 2.20 -2.62 2.84
N MET A 221 1.43 -3.71 2.83
CA MET A 221 0.61 -4.14 1.68
C MET A 221 -0.31 -3.01 1.15
N GLY A 222 -0.84 -2.16 2.03
CA GLY A 222 -1.63 -1.00 1.63
C GLY A 222 -0.83 0.00 0.81
N GLY A 223 0.48 0.12 1.03
CA GLY A 223 1.38 0.91 0.18
C GLY A 223 1.46 0.35 -1.24
N ALA A 224 1.49 -0.97 -1.39
CA ALA A 224 1.47 -1.60 -2.72
C ALA A 224 0.15 -1.31 -3.45
N MET A 225 -0.98 -1.39 -2.74
CA MET A 225 -2.29 -1.03 -3.28
C MET A 225 -2.39 0.46 -3.64
N ALA A 226 -1.82 1.34 -2.81
CA ALA A 226 -1.75 2.79 -3.05
C ALA A 226 -1.02 3.10 -4.37
N ALA A 227 0.11 2.43 -4.63
CA ALA A 227 0.83 2.58 -5.88
C ALA A 227 0.00 2.12 -7.09
N PHE A 228 -0.63 0.94 -7.04
CA PHE A 228 -1.51 0.50 -8.13
C PHE A 228 -2.71 1.43 -8.34
N CYS A 229 -3.28 1.94 -7.25
CA CYS A 229 -4.37 2.91 -7.32
C CYS A 229 -3.94 4.20 -8.02
N ALA A 230 -2.79 4.76 -7.66
CA ALA A 230 -2.28 5.96 -8.28
C ALA A 230 -2.01 5.77 -9.78
N LEU A 231 -1.47 4.61 -10.16
CA LEU A 231 -1.25 4.26 -11.56
C LEU A 231 -2.57 4.12 -12.34
N ASP A 232 -3.58 3.49 -11.75
CA ASP A 232 -4.92 3.34 -12.35
C ASP A 232 -5.61 4.71 -12.54
N LEU A 233 -5.49 5.61 -11.55
CA LEU A 233 -5.97 6.99 -11.67
C LEU A 233 -5.25 7.75 -12.79
N ALA A 234 -3.93 7.61 -12.89
CA ALA A 234 -3.12 8.29 -13.91
C ALA A 234 -3.40 7.77 -15.32
N VAL A 235 -3.43 6.45 -15.51
CA VAL A 235 -3.53 5.81 -16.83
C VAL A 235 -4.98 5.69 -17.29
N ASN A 236 -5.86 5.14 -16.47
CA ASN A 236 -7.21 4.81 -16.87
C ASN A 236 -8.21 5.95 -16.61
N GLN A 237 -8.04 6.70 -15.52
CA GLN A 237 -8.87 7.88 -15.24
C GLN A 237 -8.27 9.19 -15.81
N LYS A 238 -7.05 9.15 -16.37
CA LYS A 238 -6.35 10.30 -16.96
C LYS A 238 -6.18 11.47 -15.99
N ILE A 239 -6.09 11.18 -14.70
CA ILE A 239 -5.90 12.17 -13.65
C ILE A 239 -4.41 12.53 -13.58
N GLN A 240 -4.12 13.81 -13.71
CA GLN A 240 -2.75 14.32 -13.61
C GLN A 240 -2.41 14.68 -12.15
N ASN A 241 -1.12 14.71 -11.83
CA ASN A 241 -0.59 15.19 -10.54
C ASN A 241 -1.09 14.42 -9.30
N VAL A 242 -1.35 13.12 -9.42
CA VAL A 242 -1.63 12.26 -8.27
C VAL A 242 -0.39 12.25 -7.36
N GLN A 243 -0.56 12.68 -6.11
CA GLN A 243 0.49 12.66 -5.09
C GLN A 243 0.42 11.34 -4.33
N VAL A 244 1.54 10.65 -4.20
CA VAL A 244 1.61 9.35 -3.54
C VAL A 244 2.65 9.40 -2.44
N MET A 245 2.27 8.94 -1.25
CA MET A 245 3.20 8.70 -0.16
C MET A 245 2.91 7.35 0.46
N THR A 246 3.86 6.42 0.43
CA THR A 246 3.70 5.08 1.02
C THR A 246 4.70 4.86 2.14
N PHE A 247 4.37 3.96 3.05
CA PHE A 247 5.14 3.70 4.27
C PHE A 247 5.40 2.20 4.37
N GLY A 248 6.65 1.77 4.48
CA GLY A 248 6.99 0.34 4.54
C GLY A 248 6.54 -0.43 3.30
N GLN A 249 6.51 0.23 2.14
CA GLN A 249 6.01 -0.38 0.91
C GLN A 249 6.98 -1.48 0.43
N PRO A 250 6.50 -2.71 0.15
CA PRO A 250 7.31 -3.73 -0.50
C PRO A 250 7.59 -3.37 -1.98
N ARG A 251 8.55 -4.07 -2.59
CA ARG A 251 8.72 -4.01 -4.05
C ARG A 251 7.50 -4.64 -4.72
N ILE A 252 6.98 -4.01 -5.76
CA ILE A 252 5.72 -4.45 -6.39
C ILE A 252 5.87 -4.90 -7.84
N GLY A 253 7.01 -4.64 -8.47
CA GLY A 253 7.28 -5.07 -9.84
C GLY A 253 8.75 -5.01 -10.20
N ASN A 254 9.05 -5.38 -11.43
CA ASN A 254 10.41 -5.43 -11.96
C ASN A 254 10.92 -4.04 -12.41
N THR A 255 12.16 -4.00 -12.90
CA THR A 255 12.79 -2.75 -13.41
C THR A 255 11.97 -2.05 -14.49
N ALA A 256 11.34 -2.80 -15.41
CA ALA A 256 10.51 -2.22 -16.46
C ALA A 256 9.27 -1.55 -15.86
N PHE A 257 8.56 -2.22 -14.95
CA PHE A 257 7.42 -1.65 -14.24
C PHE A 257 7.81 -0.39 -13.46
N ALA A 258 8.90 -0.43 -12.68
CA ALA A 258 9.38 0.72 -11.92
C ALA A 258 9.68 1.93 -12.82
N SER A 259 10.22 1.68 -14.02
CA SER A 259 10.51 2.71 -15.01
C SER A 259 9.22 3.34 -15.57
N TYR A 260 8.21 2.54 -15.92
CA TYR A 260 6.91 3.05 -16.36
C TYR A 260 6.22 3.84 -15.24
N TYR A 261 6.20 3.30 -14.03
CA TYR A 261 5.58 3.93 -12.87
C TYR A 261 6.17 5.32 -12.61
N SER A 262 7.51 5.44 -12.55
CA SER A 262 8.18 6.71 -12.28
C SER A 262 7.87 7.82 -13.30
N GLN A 263 7.56 7.45 -14.55
CA GLN A 263 7.17 8.39 -15.59
C GLN A 263 5.70 8.81 -15.50
N LEU A 264 4.82 7.87 -15.14
CA LEU A 264 3.38 8.08 -15.12
C LEU A 264 2.89 8.70 -13.80
N VAL A 265 3.56 8.42 -12.69
CA VAL A 265 3.22 8.90 -11.34
C VAL A 265 4.49 9.49 -10.66
N PRO A 266 5.07 10.57 -11.22
CA PRO A 266 6.36 11.09 -10.76
C PRO A 266 6.29 11.69 -9.34
N ASN A 267 5.11 12.08 -8.86
CA ASN A 267 4.92 12.64 -7.52
C ASN A 267 4.76 11.54 -6.46
N THR A 268 5.69 10.59 -6.44
CA THR A 268 5.66 9.45 -5.51
C THR A 268 6.85 9.48 -4.57
N ILE A 269 6.57 9.39 -3.27
CA ILE A 269 7.54 9.21 -2.20
C ILE A 269 7.26 7.88 -1.48
N ARG A 270 8.31 7.09 -1.28
CA ARG A 270 8.28 5.90 -0.42
C ARG A 270 9.08 6.20 0.84
N VAL A 271 8.44 6.09 1.99
CA VAL A 271 9.08 6.22 3.30
C VAL A 271 9.46 4.83 3.81
N THR A 272 10.72 4.66 4.19
CA THR A 272 11.27 3.44 4.81
C THR A 272 11.78 3.78 6.20
N ASN A 273 11.70 2.83 7.15
CA ASN A 273 12.12 3.06 8.53
C ASN A 273 13.19 2.07 8.97
N ASP A 274 14.32 2.58 9.44
CA ASP A 274 15.47 1.88 10.00
C ASP A 274 15.76 0.54 9.30
N HIS A 275 15.59 -0.59 10.00
CA HIS A 275 15.79 -1.94 9.50
C HIS A 275 14.47 -2.65 9.14
N ASP A 276 13.43 -1.91 8.74
CA ASP A 276 12.16 -2.48 8.27
C ASP A 276 12.40 -3.55 7.19
N ILE A 277 11.93 -4.77 7.46
CA ILE A 277 12.06 -5.91 6.55
C ILE A 277 11.23 -5.79 5.26
N VAL A 278 10.07 -5.12 5.29
CA VAL A 278 9.10 -5.18 4.19
C VAL A 278 9.56 -4.47 2.92
N PRO A 279 10.18 -3.27 2.96
CA PRO A 279 10.80 -2.64 1.79
C PRO A 279 11.90 -3.49 1.14
N HIS A 280 12.44 -4.48 1.86
CA HIS A 280 13.46 -5.39 1.36
C HIS A 280 12.86 -6.62 0.67
N LEU A 281 11.52 -6.72 0.57
CA LEU A 281 10.79 -7.82 -0.02
C LEU A 281 9.89 -7.38 -1.19
N PRO A 282 9.65 -8.26 -2.19
CA PRO A 282 10.39 -9.50 -2.44
C PRO A 282 11.90 -9.27 -2.66
N PRO A 283 12.75 -10.29 -2.47
CA PRO A 283 14.20 -10.11 -2.50
C PRO A 283 14.72 -9.58 -3.83
N TYR A 284 15.73 -8.72 -3.76
CA TYR A 284 16.48 -8.26 -4.92
C TYR A 284 17.61 -9.24 -5.26
N TYR A 285 17.63 -9.75 -6.50
CA TYR A 285 18.68 -10.65 -6.99
C TYR A 285 19.58 -9.92 -8.00
N PRO A 286 20.83 -9.56 -7.63
CA PRO A 286 21.72 -8.79 -8.49
C PRO A 286 22.11 -9.51 -9.79
N TYR A 287 22.01 -10.84 -9.82
CA TYR A 287 22.32 -11.65 -11.01
C TYR A 287 21.14 -11.78 -11.98
N LEU A 288 19.93 -11.33 -11.61
CA LEU A 288 18.70 -11.42 -12.41
C LEU A 288 18.05 -10.02 -12.60
N THR A 289 18.85 -9.01 -12.93
CA THR A 289 18.47 -7.58 -12.92
C THR A 289 17.22 -7.21 -13.73
N GLN A 290 16.94 -7.92 -14.83
CA GLN A 290 15.80 -7.64 -15.71
C GLN A 290 14.47 -8.21 -15.18
N LYS A 291 14.55 -9.30 -14.40
CA LYS A 291 13.36 -9.99 -13.86
C LYS A 291 13.20 -9.81 -12.36
N THR A 292 14.19 -9.24 -11.68
CA THR A 292 14.12 -9.00 -10.25
C THR A 292 13.21 -7.83 -9.93
N TYR A 293 12.53 -7.95 -8.79
CA TYR A 293 11.80 -6.86 -8.16
C TYR A 293 12.69 -5.65 -7.93
N ARG A 294 12.15 -4.47 -8.24
CA ARG A 294 12.83 -3.20 -8.06
C ARG A 294 11.85 -2.14 -7.62
N HIS A 295 12.28 -1.30 -6.69
CA HIS A 295 11.55 -0.10 -6.34
C HIS A 295 11.65 0.99 -7.42
N PHE A 296 10.58 1.78 -7.54
CA PHE A 296 10.62 3.07 -8.21
C PHE A 296 11.12 4.16 -7.24
N PRO A 297 11.72 5.26 -7.74
CA PRO A 297 12.03 6.43 -6.93
C PRO A 297 10.74 7.16 -6.50
N ARG A 298 10.76 7.99 -5.45
CA ARG A 298 11.90 8.37 -4.59
C ARG A 298 11.76 7.78 -3.17
N GLU A 299 12.86 7.33 -2.59
CA GLU A 299 12.89 6.88 -1.19
C GLU A 299 13.26 8.04 -0.22
N VAL A 300 12.59 8.06 0.93
CA VAL A 300 12.98 8.82 2.12
C VAL A 300 13.18 7.81 3.26
N TRP A 301 14.42 7.64 3.69
CA TRP A 301 14.79 6.71 4.74
C TRP A 301 14.86 7.42 6.09
N LEU A 302 14.04 6.96 7.02
CA LEU A 302 14.07 7.33 8.43
C LEU A 302 15.04 6.40 9.14
N TYR A 303 16.00 6.92 9.88
CA TYR A 303 16.88 6.09 10.70
C TYR A 303 17.40 6.91 11.87
N ASP A 304 17.78 6.21 12.93
CA ASP A 304 18.39 6.82 14.09
C ASP A 304 19.90 6.93 13.89
N ASP A 305 20.44 8.14 14.05
CA ASP A 305 21.88 8.40 13.99
C ASP A 305 22.41 8.81 15.37
N GLY A 306 23.64 8.40 15.66
CA GLY A 306 24.34 8.71 16.91
C GLY A 306 24.70 7.49 17.76
N ALA A 307 25.13 7.76 19.00
CA ALA A 307 25.68 6.73 19.90
C ALA A 307 25.35 7.02 21.36
N GLY A 308 25.03 5.96 22.13
CA GLY A 308 24.73 6.07 23.55
C GLY A 308 23.44 6.84 23.82
N THR A 309 23.51 7.91 24.60
CA THR A 309 22.35 8.76 24.95
C THR A 309 22.05 9.86 23.93
N LEU A 310 22.83 9.97 22.85
CA LEU A 310 22.65 10.95 21.77
C LEU A 310 22.18 10.25 20.50
N VAL A 311 21.00 9.63 20.56
CA VAL A 311 20.31 9.09 19.38
C VAL A 311 19.28 10.11 18.93
N TYR A 312 19.28 10.47 17.65
CA TYR A 312 18.28 11.36 17.07
C TYR A 312 17.78 10.83 15.72
N PRO A 313 16.48 11.02 15.43
CA PRO A 313 15.91 10.57 14.16
C PRO A 313 16.39 11.46 13.01
N VAL A 314 16.77 10.83 11.90
CA VAL A 314 17.26 11.46 10.67
C VAL A 314 16.37 11.09 9.50
N GLU A 315 16.06 12.08 8.66
CA GLU A 315 15.39 11.89 7.37
C GLU A 315 16.39 12.05 6.23
N LYS A 316 16.67 10.95 5.52
CA LYS A 316 17.53 10.97 4.35
C LYS A 316 16.73 10.77 3.08
N VAL A 317 16.74 11.78 2.23
CA VAL A 317 16.22 11.68 0.87
C VAL A 317 17.25 10.95 0.00
N CYS A 318 16.87 9.82 -0.56
CA CYS A 318 17.73 8.94 -1.35
C CYS A 318 17.86 9.44 -2.80
N ASP A 319 18.65 8.76 -3.63
CA ASP A 319 18.75 9.09 -5.05
C ASP A 319 17.52 8.68 -5.89
N ASP A 320 17.57 8.97 -7.20
CA ASP A 320 16.51 8.65 -8.16
C ASP A 320 16.58 7.22 -8.73
N SER A 321 17.44 6.35 -8.19
CA SER A 321 17.60 4.97 -8.70
C SER A 321 16.48 4.02 -8.26
N GLY A 322 15.74 4.42 -7.22
CA GLY A 322 14.78 3.59 -6.49
C GLY A 322 15.41 2.59 -5.50
N GLU A 323 16.71 2.31 -5.61
CA GLU A 323 17.43 1.29 -4.84
C GLU A 323 18.79 1.84 -4.38
N ASP A 324 18.79 3.02 -3.77
CA ASP A 324 20.01 3.74 -3.37
C ASP A 324 20.84 2.91 -2.37
N PRO A 325 22.08 2.50 -2.70
CA PRO A 325 22.89 1.64 -1.85
C PRO A 325 23.31 2.28 -0.52
N ILE A 326 23.17 3.60 -0.36
CA ILE A 326 23.47 4.31 0.90
C ILE A 326 22.23 4.62 1.74
N CYS A 327 21.02 4.21 1.32
CA CYS A 327 19.78 4.36 2.09
C CYS A 327 19.38 3.05 2.80
N SER A 328 18.09 2.69 2.87
CA SER A 328 17.68 1.46 3.58
C SER A 328 18.34 0.23 2.96
N ARG A 329 18.70 0.25 1.67
CA ARG A 329 19.47 -0.84 1.05
C ARG A 329 20.86 -1.09 1.68
N SER A 330 21.39 -0.14 2.45
CA SER A 330 22.64 -0.32 3.22
C SER A 330 22.49 -1.24 4.44
N VAL A 331 21.25 -1.52 4.85
CA VAL A 331 20.92 -2.36 6.00
C VAL A 331 20.29 -3.68 5.56
N VAL A 332 20.20 -4.64 6.49
CA VAL A 332 19.76 -6.00 6.18
C VAL A 332 18.24 -6.10 6.01
N GLY A 333 17.47 -5.21 6.64
CA GLY A 333 16.00 -5.29 6.68
C GLY A 333 15.55 -6.50 7.50
N ASP A 334 15.68 -6.43 8.82
CA ASP A 334 15.45 -7.57 9.73
C ASP A 334 14.56 -7.26 10.94
N SER A 335 13.90 -6.10 10.94
CA SER A 335 13.00 -5.65 12.01
C SER A 335 11.55 -5.57 11.52
N ILE A 336 10.66 -6.27 12.22
CA ILE A 336 9.21 -6.08 12.09
C ILE A 336 8.76 -4.90 12.97
N THR A 337 9.47 -4.63 14.07
CA THR A 337 9.15 -3.50 14.94
C THR A 337 9.28 -2.18 14.18
N ASP A 338 10.35 -2.02 13.39
CA ASP A 338 10.58 -0.82 12.58
C ASP A 338 9.54 -0.70 11.46
N HIS A 339 8.97 -1.82 11.02
CA HIS A 339 7.85 -1.84 10.09
C HIS A 339 6.55 -1.32 10.70
N LEU A 340 6.36 -1.44 12.01
CA LEU A 340 5.13 -1.04 12.68
C LEU A 340 5.19 0.39 13.23
N GLU A 341 6.27 1.13 13.01
CA GLU A 341 6.41 2.50 13.51
C GLU A 341 6.95 3.42 12.42
N TYR A 342 6.27 4.54 12.20
CA TYR A 342 6.72 5.57 11.26
C TYR A 342 6.51 6.95 11.88
N TYR A 343 7.56 7.75 11.97
CA TYR A 343 7.54 9.08 12.61
C TYR A 343 7.05 9.09 14.07
N GLY A 344 7.39 8.04 14.84
CA GLY A 344 6.92 7.91 16.22
C GLY A 344 5.46 7.51 16.36
N VAL A 345 4.82 7.11 15.26
CA VAL A 345 3.42 6.67 15.22
C VAL A 345 3.39 5.17 14.95
N GLU A 346 2.79 4.43 15.89
CA GLU A 346 2.56 2.99 15.74
C GLU A 346 1.42 2.73 14.73
N LEU A 347 1.71 1.89 13.73
CA LEU A 347 0.83 1.50 12.64
C LEU A 347 0.47 0.02 12.77
N GLY A 348 -0.81 -0.26 12.93
CA GLY A 348 -1.30 -1.63 13.09
C GLY A 348 -2.68 -1.66 13.74
N SER A 349 -3.34 -2.82 13.68
CA SER A 349 -4.60 -3.04 14.39
C SER A 349 -4.33 -3.27 15.88
N GLU A 350 -5.06 -2.57 16.75
CA GLU A 350 -5.02 -2.77 18.21
C GLU A 350 -5.58 -4.15 18.62
N VAL A 351 -6.31 -4.83 17.73
CA VAL A 351 -6.95 -6.12 18.01
C VAL A 351 -6.22 -7.26 17.30
N PRO A 352 -5.68 -8.25 18.02
CA PRO A 352 -5.10 -9.45 17.41
C PRO A 352 -6.19 -10.35 16.81
N GLY A 353 -6.11 -10.61 15.50
CA GLY A 353 -6.79 -11.75 14.85
C GLY A 353 -8.08 -11.44 14.08
N THR A 354 -8.24 -12.20 12.98
CA THR A 354 -9.30 -12.24 11.94
C THR A 354 -9.78 -10.89 11.38
N CYS A 355 -10.33 -10.90 10.17
CA CYS A 355 -10.97 -9.72 9.61
C CYS A 355 -12.28 -9.43 10.35
N ARG A 356 -12.17 -8.93 11.59
CA ARG A 356 -13.33 -8.68 12.42
C ARG A 356 -13.86 -7.29 12.13
N ILE A 357 -14.99 -7.26 11.46
CA ILE A 357 -15.70 -6.03 11.16
C ILE A 357 -16.57 -5.70 12.36
N VAL A 358 -16.29 -4.57 12.99
CA VAL A 358 -17.14 -3.99 14.04
C VAL A 358 -17.91 -2.84 13.41
N MET A 359 -19.22 -3.02 13.24
CA MET A 359 -20.11 -2.02 12.67
C MET A 359 -21.49 -2.11 13.33
N ASP A 360 -22.09 -0.97 13.65
CA ASP A 360 -23.48 -0.90 14.13
C ASP A 360 -24.43 -1.45 13.05
N PRO A 361 -25.34 -2.39 13.37
CA PRO A 361 -26.26 -2.97 12.40
C PRO A 361 -27.10 -1.94 11.63
N ARG A 362 -27.35 -0.76 12.20
CA ARG A 362 -28.09 0.33 11.55
C ARG A 362 -27.33 0.97 10.40
N MET A 363 -26.02 0.75 10.29
CA MET A 363 -25.21 1.21 9.16
C MET A 363 -25.41 0.36 7.90
N ALA A 364 -26.04 -0.81 8.02
CA ALA A 364 -26.39 -1.64 6.87
C ALA A 364 -27.27 -0.88 5.85
N ASP A 365 -28.14 0.02 6.33
CA ASP A 365 -29.03 0.84 5.48
C ASP A 365 -28.26 1.87 4.61
N TYR A 366 -27.00 2.17 4.96
CA TYR A 366 -26.09 3.06 4.23
C TYR A 366 -24.95 2.30 3.56
N SER A 367 -25.10 0.97 3.46
CA SER A 367 -24.13 0.08 2.85
C SER A 367 -24.71 -0.57 1.60
N THR A 368 -23.87 -0.75 0.58
CA THR A 368 -24.15 -1.73 -0.48
C THR A 368 -23.30 -2.96 -0.21
N GLN A 369 -23.93 -4.12 -0.05
CA GLN A 369 -23.26 -5.40 0.15
C GLN A 369 -23.39 -6.27 -1.10
N ASP A 370 -22.28 -6.87 -1.54
CA ASP A 370 -22.29 -7.87 -2.62
C ASP A 370 -22.59 -9.28 -2.08
N LEU A 371 -22.69 -10.25 -2.99
CA LEU A 371 -23.00 -11.65 -2.64
C LEU A 371 -21.88 -12.35 -1.85
N ALA A 372 -20.65 -11.82 -1.88
CA ALA A 372 -19.51 -12.32 -1.13
C ALA A 372 -19.42 -11.68 0.28
N GLY A 373 -20.34 -10.76 0.60
CA GLY A 373 -20.38 -10.08 1.88
C GLY A 373 -19.50 -8.83 1.95
N ASN A 374 -18.82 -8.47 0.86
CA ASN A 374 -18.06 -7.23 0.76
C ASN A 374 -19.02 -6.06 0.77
N PHE A 375 -18.63 -4.97 1.42
CA PHE A 375 -19.50 -3.81 1.49
C PHE A 375 -18.77 -2.51 1.25
N VAL A 376 -19.54 -1.58 0.72
CA VAL A 376 -19.17 -0.19 0.53
C VAL A 376 -20.12 0.63 1.37
N LEU A 377 -19.58 1.39 2.32
CA LEU A 377 -20.36 2.31 3.13
C LEU A 377 -20.23 3.71 2.55
N TYR A 378 -21.39 4.33 2.30
CA TYR A 378 -21.49 5.70 1.83
C TYR A 378 -21.86 6.63 2.98
N ARG A 379 -21.18 7.78 3.06
CA ARG A 379 -21.62 8.91 3.87
C ARG A 379 -22.11 10.03 2.96
N ASP A 380 -23.37 10.44 3.16
CA ASP A 380 -23.90 11.66 2.55
C ASP A 380 -23.40 12.88 3.33
N PRO A 381 -22.59 13.78 2.72
CA PRO A 381 -22.14 15.01 3.35
C PRO A 381 -23.28 15.92 3.82
N SER A 382 -24.44 15.82 3.18
CA SER A 382 -25.64 16.60 3.47
C SER A 382 -26.54 15.98 4.53
N ALA A 383 -26.35 14.69 4.86
CA ALA A 383 -27.05 14.04 5.95
C ALA A 383 -26.45 14.49 7.29
N SER A 384 -27.28 15.12 8.13
CA SER A 384 -26.88 15.49 9.48
C SER A 384 -26.41 14.26 10.24
N ILE A 385 -25.29 14.37 10.98
CA ILE A 385 -24.87 13.40 11.99
C ILE A 385 -26.11 13.08 12.81
N VAL A 386 -26.61 11.85 12.71
CA VAL A 386 -27.68 11.39 13.58
C VAL A 386 -27.09 11.49 14.98
N LYS A 387 -27.39 12.59 15.68
CA LYS A 387 -27.26 12.68 17.13
C LYS A 387 -28.10 11.52 17.65
N MET A 388 -27.43 10.41 17.96
CA MET A 388 -28.03 9.33 18.71
C MET A 388 -28.38 9.94 20.07
N LYS A 389 -29.61 10.46 20.19
CA LYS A 389 -30.19 10.83 21.47
C LYS A 389 -30.17 9.57 22.31
N THR A 390 -29.29 9.57 23.29
CA THR A 390 -29.39 8.71 24.47
C THR A 390 -30.70 9.12 25.14
N GLU A 391 -31.78 8.37 24.94
CA GLU A 391 -32.89 8.42 25.89
C GLU A 391 -32.53 7.48 27.04
N PRO A 392 -32.40 7.98 28.28
CA PRO A 392 -32.30 7.12 29.43
C PRO A 392 -33.67 6.46 29.63
N SER A 393 -33.71 5.14 29.52
CA SER A 393 -34.86 4.35 29.92
C SER A 393 -35.14 4.57 31.41
N THR A 394 -36.15 5.37 31.72
CA THR A 394 -36.75 5.43 33.06
C THR A 394 -37.26 4.04 33.45
N PRO A 395 -36.91 3.50 34.63
CA PRO A 395 -37.53 2.29 35.12
C PRO A 395 -38.96 2.61 35.56
N SER A 396 -39.94 1.96 34.93
CA SER A 396 -41.32 1.94 35.40
C SER A 396 -41.39 1.16 36.71
N ASN A 397 -41.42 1.87 37.83
CA ASN A 397 -41.95 1.35 39.08
C ASN A 397 -43.48 1.38 39.00
N SER A 398 -44.11 0.21 38.94
CA SER A 398 -45.52 0.05 39.26
C SER A 398 -45.67 -0.70 40.58
N ILE A 399 -46.50 -0.09 41.43
CA ILE A 399 -46.88 -0.39 42.82
C ILE A 399 -47.51 -1.78 42.97
#